data_AF-A0A3A1WU02-F1
#
_entry.id   AF-A0A3A1WU02-F1
#
_cell.length_a   1.000
_cell.length_b   1.000
_cell.length_c   1.000
_cell.angle_alpha   90.00
_cell.angle_beta   90.00
_cell.angle_gamma   90.00
#
_symmetry.space_group_name_H-M   'P 1'
#
loop_
_entity.id
_entity.type
_entity.pdbx_description
1 polymer ?
#
loop_
_entity_poly.entity_id
_entity_poly.type
_entity_poly.pdbx_seq_one_letter_code
_entity_poly.pdbx_strand_id
1 'polypeptide(L)'
;FPTPRYVVLSVTFCLRHSSTGVVAHSQLARALRVEVGDRMQTKAIRREVLRVRASKGMLEDASRYDNPWMRGTKCAEGVEFALRLQSEDYVTGEFLEGDNTYSDRHSCGSFFMNPIMTKAQADLLPEDAPRFDAVLSDGTQGVKTSAAWLIDHAGFHKGFRIVENGKSSPAGLSSLHTLALTNRNNATSSDVLVLAKTVINGVKNKFGITLVPEPVLIGISVN
;
A
#
# COMPACT_ATOMS: atom_id res chain seq x y z
N PHE A 1 -3.19 -9.18 16.68
CA PHE A 1 -2.85 -7.79 16.98
C PHE A 1 -3.78 -7.30 18.07
N PRO A 2 -3.38 -7.23 19.35
CA PRO A 2 -4.21 -6.57 20.34
C PRO A 2 -4.16 -5.07 20.05
N THR A 3 -5.32 -4.41 20.11
CA THR A 3 -5.45 -2.96 20.30
C THR A 3 -4.40 -2.48 21.30
N PRO A 4 -3.67 -1.38 21.06
CA PRO A 4 -2.66 -0.99 22.01
C PRO A 4 -3.34 -0.63 23.34
N ARG A 5 -2.85 -1.24 24.42
CA ARG A 5 -3.13 -0.87 25.82
C ARG A 5 -2.92 0.63 26.11
N TYR A 6 -2.23 1.31 25.20
CA TYR A 6 -1.76 2.68 25.35
C TYR A 6 -2.32 3.58 24.24
N VAL A 7 -2.57 4.83 24.59
CA VAL A 7 -2.92 5.90 23.65
C VAL A 7 -1.69 6.79 23.49
N VAL A 8 -1.25 7.00 22.25
CA VAL A 8 -0.15 7.93 21.96
C VAL A 8 -0.67 9.35 22.08
N LEU A 9 -0.19 10.11 23.08
CA LEU A 9 -0.59 11.50 23.31
C LEU A 9 0.30 12.50 22.57
N SER A 10 1.58 12.17 22.41
CA SER A 10 2.53 12.98 21.64
C SER A 10 3.67 12.12 21.12
N VAL A 11 4.30 12.58 20.03
CA VAL A 11 5.51 11.99 19.46
C VAL A 11 6.52 13.11 19.24
N THR A 12 7.72 12.96 19.77
CA THR A 12 8.81 13.93 19.58
C THR A 12 9.85 13.33 18.64
N PHE A 13 10.17 14.05 17.57
CA PHE A 13 11.20 13.67 16.61
C PHE A 13 12.42 14.59 16.74
N CYS A 14 13.61 14.03 16.88
CA CYS A 14 14.86 14.79 16.76
C CYS A 14 15.29 14.80 15.29
N LEU A 15 15.16 15.95 14.63
CA LEU A 15 15.44 16.09 13.19
C LEU A 15 16.67 16.96 12.97
N ARG A 16 17.45 16.62 11.93
CA ARG A 16 18.53 17.49 11.44
C ARG A 16 17.96 18.41 10.35
N HIS A 17 18.05 19.72 10.57
CA HIS A 17 17.68 20.71 9.57
C HIS A 17 18.77 20.76 8.51
N SER A 18 18.41 20.43 7.27
CA SER A 18 19.32 20.45 6.13
C SER A 18 18.53 20.71 4.85
N SER A 19 19.06 21.59 4.01
CA SER A 19 18.54 21.82 2.66
C SER A 19 18.71 20.59 1.75
N THR A 20 19.64 19.69 2.11
CA THR A 20 19.92 18.45 1.38
C THR A 20 19.66 17.19 2.21
N GLY A 21 19.27 16.12 1.53
CA GLY A 21 19.07 14.77 2.09
C GLY A 21 19.78 13.72 1.24
N VAL A 22 19.83 12.48 1.76
CA VAL A 22 20.44 11.33 1.09
C VAL A 22 19.33 10.45 0.48
N VAL A 23 19.54 10.01 -0.76
CA VAL A 23 18.62 9.07 -1.43
C VAL A 23 18.97 7.64 -1.03
N ALA A 24 18.22 7.08 -0.07
CA ALA A 24 18.51 5.76 0.50
C ALA A 24 17.75 4.58 -0.14
N HIS A 25 16.82 4.84 -1.06
CA HIS A 25 15.95 3.82 -1.63
C HIS A 25 16.13 3.69 -3.14
N SER A 26 16.38 2.48 -3.63
CA SER A 26 16.69 2.20 -5.05
C SER A 26 15.61 2.69 -6.02
N GLN A 27 14.33 2.47 -5.68
CA GLN A 27 13.22 2.97 -6.50
C GLN A 27 13.23 4.50 -6.64
N LEU A 28 13.53 5.21 -5.55
CA LEU A 28 13.60 6.67 -5.56
C LEU A 28 14.83 7.15 -6.33
N ALA A 29 15.97 6.48 -6.16
CA ALA A 29 17.20 6.75 -6.92
C ALA A 29 16.97 6.63 -8.43
N ARG A 30 16.31 5.56 -8.88
CA ARG A 30 15.91 5.37 -10.28
C ARG A 30 14.99 6.47 -10.79
N ALA A 31 13.99 6.88 -10.01
CA ALA A 31 13.07 7.95 -10.39
C ALA A 31 13.77 9.32 -10.52
N LEU A 32 14.71 9.59 -9.61
CA LEU A 32 15.54 10.79 -9.61
C LEU A 32 16.70 10.75 -10.61
N ARG A 33 17.00 9.59 -11.21
CA ARG A 33 18.17 9.33 -12.07
C ARG A 33 19.50 9.61 -11.36
N VAL A 34 19.62 9.12 -10.14
CA VAL A 34 20.81 9.23 -9.28
C VAL A 34 21.15 7.88 -8.65
N GLU A 35 22.28 7.80 -7.96
CA GLU A 35 22.69 6.59 -7.24
C GLU A 35 22.14 6.56 -5.81
N VAL A 36 22.06 5.35 -5.23
CA VAL A 36 21.73 5.20 -3.82
C VAL A 36 22.92 5.71 -3.00
N GLY A 37 22.65 6.64 -2.08
CA GLY A 37 23.67 7.35 -1.30
C GLY A 37 23.89 8.80 -1.75
N ASP A 38 23.41 9.18 -2.94
CA ASP A 38 23.57 10.53 -3.44
C ASP A 38 22.85 11.56 -2.58
N ARG A 39 23.48 12.74 -2.45
CA ARG A 39 22.96 13.88 -1.69
C ARG A 39 22.40 14.93 -2.63
N MET A 40 21.17 15.38 -2.37
CA MET A 40 20.52 16.42 -3.17
C MET A 40 19.47 17.20 -2.36
N GLN A 41 18.84 18.19 -2.99
CA GLN A 41 17.83 19.04 -2.34
C GLN A 41 16.67 18.23 -1.77
N THR A 42 16.38 18.40 -0.48
CA THR A 42 15.31 17.68 0.23
C THR A 42 13.94 17.93 -0.40
N LYS A 43 13.72 19.14 -0.96
CA LYS A 43 12.50 19.47 -1.71
C LYS A 43 12.34 18.63 -2.98
N ALA A 44 13.43 18.37 -3.71
CA ALA A 44 13.42 17.52 -4.90
C ALA A 44 13.13 16.07 -4.52
N ILE A 45 13.79 15.56 -3.47
CA ILE A 45 13.52 14.22 -2.89
C ILE A 45 12.04 14.08 -2.52
N ARG A 46 11.49 15.03 -1.75
CA ARG A 46 10.08 15.01 -1.35
C ARG A 46 9.14 14.97 -2.56
N ARG A 47 9.38 15.84 -3.54
CA ARG A 47 8.54 15.90 -4.75
C ARG A 47 8.56 14.56 -5.50
N GLU A 48 9.72 13.93 -5.64
CA GLU A 48 9.81 12.64 -6.32
C GLU A 48 9.16 11.51 -5.53
N VAL A 49 9.33 11.49 -4.18
CA VAL A 49 8.61 10.53 -3.32
C VAL A 49 7.11 10.64 -3.52
N LEU A 50 6.56 11.87 -3.55
CA LEU A 50 5.14 12.08 -3.78
C LEU A 50 4.72 11.53 -5.15
N ARG A 51 5.48 11.81 -6.22
CA ARG A 51 5.17 11.29 -7.56
C ARG A 51 5.21 9.75 -7.62
N VAL A 52 6.25 9.13 -7.06
CA VAL A 52 6.39 7.66 -6.99
C VAL A 52 5.27 7.02 -6.19
N ARG A 53 4.75 7.70 -5.16
CA ARG A 53 3.59 7.22 -4.41
C ARG A 53 2.27 7.43 -5.16
N ALA A 54 2.11 8.58 -5.83
CA ALA A 54 0.94 8.88 -6.65
C ALA A 54 0.77 7.83 -7.76
N SER A 55 1.87 7.45 -8.43
CA SER A 55 1.86 6.41 -9.48
C SER A 55 1.47 5.00 -8.99
N LYS A 56 1.28 4.82 -7.68
CA LYS A 56 0.84 3.58 -7.04
C LYS A 56 -0.51 3.71 -6.35
N GLY A 57 -1.17 4.87 -6.44
CA GLY A 57 -2.37 5.16 -5.63
C GLY A 57 -2.10 5.29 -4.13
N MET A 58 -0.83 5.50 -3.73
CA MET A 58 -0.39 5.48 -2.32
C MET A 58 -0.33 6.88 -1.69
N LEU A 59 -1.08 7.83 -2.26
CA LEU A 59 -1.40 9.11 -1.64
C LEU A 59 -2.89 9.12 -1.31
N GLU A 60 -3.26 9.83 -0.26
CA GLU A 60 -4.67 9.99 0.07
C GLU A 60 -5.43 10.77 -1.02
N ASP A 61 -6.73 10.52 -1.11
CA ASP A 61 -7.66 11.40 -1.80
C ASP A 61 -8.02 12.57 -0.87
N ALA A 62 -7.54 13.76 -1.20
CA ALA A 62 -7.74 14.96 -0.41
C ALA A 62 -9.20 15.48 -0.44
N SER A 63 -10.01 15.05 -1.42
CA SER A 63 -11.45 15.41 -1.44
C SER A 63 -12.22 14.83 -0.25
N ARG A 64 -11.66 13.82 0.44
CA ARG A 64 -12.26 13.25 1.66
C ARG A 64 -12.53 14.28 2.76
N TYR A 65 -11.82 15.43 2.76
CA TYR A 65 -11.98 16.47 3.77
C TYR A 65 -13.22 17.35 3.55
N ASP A 66 -13.88 17.26 2.39
CA ASP A 66 -15.18 17.89 2.15
C ASP A 66 -16.29 17.23 2.98
N ASN A 67 -16.10 15.95 3.31
CA ASN A 67 -16.98 15.19 4.17
C ASN A 67 -17.12 15.84 5.56
N PRO A 68 -18.35 16.05 6.07
CA PRO A 68 -18.58 16.68 7.38
C PRO A 68 -17.83 16.03 8.54
N TRP A 69 -17.64 14.71 8.54
CA TRP A 69 -16.96 13.97 9.61
C TRP A 69 -15.43 14.10 9.55
N MET A 70 -14.87 14.40 8.37
CA MET A 70 -13.43 14.58 8.20
C MET A 70 -13.02 16.06 8.26
N ARG A 71 -13.98 16.99 8.13
CA ARG A 71 -13.72 18.42 8.18
C ARG A 71 -13.05 18.80 9.50
N GLY A 72 -11.94 19.55 9.42
CA GLY A 72 -11.19 20.01 10.59
C GLY A 72 -10.19 18.99 11.16
N THR A 73 -10.12 17.76 10.64
CA THR A 73 -9.12 16.77 11.06
C THR A 73 -7.71 17.05 10.50
N LYS A 74 -7.59 18.03 9.60
CA LYS A 74 -6.34 18.52 9.00
C LYS A 74 -6.41 20.03 8.80
N CYS A 75 -5.26 20.72 8.83
CA CYS A 75 -5.21 22.16 8.59
C CYS A 75 -5.66 22.52 7.17
N ALA A 76 -6.39 23.63 7.04
CA ALA A 76 -7.00 24.06 5.77
C ALA A 76 -5.95 24.25 4.66
N GLU A 77 -4.86 24.97 4.96
CA GLU A 77 -3.76 25.21 4.01
C GLU A 77 -3.14 23.89 3.51
N GLY A 78 -3.04 22.89 4.39
CA GLY A 78 -2.52 21.57 4.05
C GLY A 78 -3.47 20.77 3.16
N VAL A 79 -4.79 20.94 3.31
CA VAL A 79 -5.81 20.35 2.45
C VAL A 79 -5.79 21.01 1.07
N GLU A 80 -5.77 22.34 1.00
CA GLU A 80 -5.68 23.09 -0.27
C GLU A 80 -4.43 22.71 -1.07
N PHE A 81 -3.28 22.61 -0.40
CA PHE A 81 -2.04 22.17 -1.03
C PHE A 81 -2.14 20.73 -1.54
N ALA A 82 -2.77 19.83 -0.79
CA ALA A 82 -2.96 18.44 -1.20
C ALA A 82 -3.92 18.31 -2.40
N LEU A 83 -5.01 19.08 -2.41
CA LEU A 83 -5.96 19.14 -3.53
C LEU A 83 -5.28 19.63 -4.82
N ARG A 84 -4.45 20.66 -4.72
CA ARG A 84 -3.67 21.16 -5.85
C ARG A 84 -2.67 20.12 -6.37
N LEU A 85 -1.92 19.46 -5.49
CA LEU A 85 -1.02 18.38 -5.92
C LEU A 85 -1.78 17.22 -6.56
N GLN A 86 -2.94 16.86 -6.00
CA GLN A 86 -3.78 15.79 -6.52
C GLN A 86 -4.33 16.10 -7.92
N SER A 87 -4.62 17.37 -8.24
CA SER A 87 -5.03 17.75 -9.61
C SER A 87 -3.86 17.84 -10.59
N GLU A 88 -2.63 18.07 -10.09
CA GLU A 88 -1.39 18.00 -10.86
C GLU A 88 -0.88 16.56 -11.04
N ASP A 89 -1.33 15.61 -10.21
CA ASP A 89 -0.98 14.20 -10.32
C ASP A 89 -1.57 13.64 -11.62
N TYR A 90 -0.71 13.17 -12.52
CA TYR A 90 -1.15 12.41 -13.70
C TYR A 90 -1.95 11.20 -13.23
N VAL A 91 -3.27 11.24 -13.46
CA VAL A 91 -4.14 10.12 -13.16
C VAL A 91 -3.87 9.04 -14.21
N THR A 92 -3.29 7.95 -13.76
CA THR A 92 -2.96 6.79 -14.59
C THR A 92 -3.71 5.57 -14.08
N GLY A 93 -4.10 4.66 -14.96
CA GLY A 93 -4.77 3.41 -14.59
C GLY A 93 -5.89 3.05 -15.57
N GLU A 94 -6.26 1.76 -15.59
CA GLU A 94 -7.48 1.32 -16.26
C GLU A 94 -8.65 1.49 -15.29
N PHE A 95 -9.66 2.25 -15.72
CA PHE A 95 -10.88 2.48 -14.97
C PHE A 95 -11.92 1.47 -15.40
N LEU A 96 -12.50 0.76 -14.43
CA LEU A 96 -13.62 -0.13 -14.68
C LEU A 96 -14.94 0.63 -14.48
N GLU A 97 -16.03 0.05 -14.97
CA GLU A 97 -17.37 0.62 -14.79
C GLU A 97 -17.65 0.87 -13.29
N GLY A 98 -18.10 2.09 -13.01
CA GLY A 98 -18.37 2.53 -11.64
C GLY A 98 -17.14 3.01 -10.88
N ASP A 99 -15.95 3.14 -11.47
CA ASP A 99 -14.81 3.84 -10.83
C ASP A 99 -14.94 5.36 -10.86
N ASN A 100 -14.35 6.02 -9.87
CA ASN A 100 -14.06 7.45 -9.89
C ASN A 100 -12.56 7.69 -10.14
N THR A 101 -12.19 8.93 -10.47
CA THR A 101 -10.82 9.36 -10.81
C THR A 101 -9.78 8.99 -9.73
N TYR A 102 -10.19 8.89 -8.46
CA TYR A 102 -9.32 8.64 -7.33
C TYR A 102 -9.65 7.34 -6.58
N SER A 103 -10.41 6.41 -7.17
CA SER A 103 -10.79 5.14 -6.53
C SER A 103 -9.59 4.32 -6.07
N ASP A 104 -8.46 4.41 -6.78
CA ASP A 104 -7.22 3.74 -6.37
C ASP A 104 -6.59 4.29 -5.07
N ARG A 105 -7.01 5.48 -4.63
CA ARG A 105 -6.61 6.11 -3.36
C ARG A 105 -7.55 5.74 -2.21
N HIS A 106 -8.68 5.11 -2.47
CA HIS A 106 -9.67 4.73 -1.47
C HIS A 106 -9.30 3.38 -0.83
N SER A 107 -8.15 3.34 -0.15
CA SER A 107 -7.56 2.15 0.44
C SER A 107 -7.04 2.40 1.86
N CYS A 108 -6.58 1.33 2.51
CA CYS A 108 -5.78 1.42 3.74
C CYS A 108 -4.26 1.32 3.44
N GLY A 109 -3.83 1.70 2.24
CA GLY A 109 -2.45 1.48 1.77
C GLY A 109 -2.20 0.01 1.41
N SER A 110 -0.98 -0.47 1.66
CA SER A 110 -0.66 -1.89 1.50
C SER A 110 -1.49 -2.69 2.49
N PHE A 111 -2.36 -3.56 1.99
CA PHE A 111 -3.25 -4.32 2.85
C PHE A 111 -2.53 -5.49 3.52
N PHE A 112 -1.49 -6.04 2.89
CA PHE A 112 -0.74 -7.19 3.41
C PHE A 112 0.72 -6.85 3.69
N MET A 113 1.21 -7.32 4.82
CA MET A 113 2.63 -7.28 5.16
C MET A 113 3.43 -8.19 4.22
N ASN A 114 4.65 -7.75 3.88
CA ASN A 114 5.61 -8.62 3.19
C ASN A 114 6.01 -9.79 4.12
N PRO A 115 5.82 -11.06 3.72
CA PRO A 115 6.17 -12.20 4.56
C PRO A 115 7.66 -12.25 4.85
N ILE A 116 8.01 -12.59 6.09
CA ILE A 116 9.37 -12.93 6.51
C ILE A 116 9.36 -14.40 6.91
N MET A 117 10.29 -15.18 6.35
CA MET A 117 10.32 -16.63 6.50
C MET A 117 11.76 -17.14 6.62
N THR A 118 11.91 -18.41 6.97
CA THR A 118 13.22 -19.08 6.99
C THR A 118 13.76 -19.24 5.56
N LYS A 119 15.08 -19.43 5.43
CA LYS A 119 15.71 -19.71 4.13
C LYS A 119 15.09 -20.93 3.43
N ALA A 120 14.91 -22.03 4.17
CA ALA A 120 14.31 -23.25 3.63
C ALA A 120 12.90 -23.04 3.06
N GLN A 121 12.09 -22.16 3.67
CA GLN A 121 10.78 -21.79 3.12
C GLN A 121 10.90 -20.91 1.87
N ALA A 122 11.85 -19.95 1.86
CA ALA A 122 12.08 -19.10 0.70
C ALA A 122 12.66 -19.86 -0.52
N ASP A 123 13.35 -20.97 -0.28
CA ASP A 123 13.87 -21.86 -1.32
C ASP A 123 12.76 -22.64 -2.05
N LEU A 124 11.56 -22.75 -1.44
CA LEU A 124 10.38 -23.35 -2.09
C LEU A 124 9.65 -22.38 -3.04
N LEU A 125 9.95 -21.08 -2.97
CA LEU A 125 9.38 -20.09 -3.88
C LEU A 125 10.03 -20.18 -5.26
N PRO A 126 9.33 -19.76 -6.33
CA PRO A 126 9.92 -19.65 -7.66
C PRO A 126 11.21 -18.83 -7.67
N GLU A 127 12.09 -19.12 -8.62
CA GLU A 127 13.44 -18.52 -8.69
C GLU A 127 13.38 -16.99 -8.78
N ASP A 128 12.41 -16.46 -9.54
CA ASP A 128 12.18 -15.02 -9.76
C ASP A 128 11.44 -14.31 -8.62
N ALA A 129 11.00 -15.04 -7.59
CA ALA A 129 10.41 -14.43 -6.39
C ALA A 129 11.45 -13.53 -5.69
N PRO A 130 11.13 -12.25 -5.41
CA PRO A 130 12.07 -11.34 -4.75
C PRO A 130 12.47 -11.86 -3.36
N ARG A 131 13.77 -11.87 -3.07
CA ARG A 131 14.34 -12.28 -1.79
C ARG A 131 15.21 -11.14 -1.25
N PHE A 132 14.92 -10.72 -0.02
CA PHE A 132 15.66 -9.67 0.67
C PHE A 132 16.06 -10.16 2.05
N ASP A 133 17.25 -9.78 2.50
CA ASP A 133 17.66 -10.08 3.87
C ASP A 133 16.71 -9.44 4.88
N ALA A 134 16.41 -10.20 5.93
CA ALA A 134 15.54 -9.78 7.02
C ALA A 134 15.91 -10.50 8.32
N VAL A 135 15.22 -10.12 9.39
CA VAL A 135 15.35 -10.73 10.71
C VAL A 135 14.00 -11.30 11.10
N LEU A 136 13.98 -12.56 11.53
CA LEU A 136 12.79 -13.22 12.06
C LEU A 136 12.42 -12.67 13.43
N SER A 137 11.20 -12.97 13.90
CA SER A 137 10.72 -12.49 15.20
C SER A 137 11.54 -12.98 16.39
N ASP A 138 12.27 -14.09 16.22
CA ASP A 138 13.19 -14.65 17.23
C ASP A 138 14.62 -14.07 17.15
N GLY A 139 14.87 -13.13 16.24
CA GLY A 139 16.17 -12.49 16.03
C GLY A 139 17.10 -13.24 15.08
N THR A 140 16.70 -14.41 14.56
CA THR A 140 17.52 -15.16 13.61
C THR A 140 17.44 -14.59 12.18
N GLN A 141 18.38 -14.99 11.31
CA GLN A 141 18.40 -14.56 9.92
C GLN A 141 17.17 -15.09 9.17
N GLY A 142 16.45 -14.19 8.52
CA GLY A 142 15.27 -14.50 7.71
C GLY A 142 15.40 -13.96 6.28
N VAL A 143 14.45 -14.39 5.46
CA VAL A 143 14.25 -13.88 4.11
C VAL A 143 12.89 -13.22 4.03
N LYS A 144 12.86 -11.95 3.62
CA LYS A 144 11.63 -11.23 3.29
C LYS A 144 11.35 -11.35 1.81
N THR A 145 10.12 -11.68 1.45
CA THR A 145 9.66 -11.69 0.05
C THR A 145 8.59 -10.63 -0.21
N SER A 146 8.24 -10.41 -1.47
CA SER A 146 7.26 -9.40 -1.88
C SER A 146 5.84 -9.98 -1.87
N ALA A 147 4.97 -9.49 -1.00
CA ALA A 147 3.55 -9.82 -1.02
C ALA A 147 2.89 -9.41 -2.34
N ALA A 148 3.27 -8.27 -2.92
CA ALA A 148 2.74 -7.83 -4.22
C ALA A 148 3.03 -8.84 -5.32
N TRP A 149 4.26 -9.37 -5.34
CA TRP A 149 4.68 -10.39 -6.31
C TRP A 149 3.88 -11.69 -6.12
N LEU A 150 3.73 -12.15 -4.87
CA LEU A 150 2.96 -13.36 -4.56
C LEU A 150 1.49 -13.24 -4.99
N ILE A 151 0.85 -12.10 -4.73
CA ILE A 151 -0.56 -11.88 -5.08
C ILE A 151 -0.73 -11.88 -6.61
N ASP A 152 0.13 -11.16 -7.32
CA ASP A 152 0.11 -11.08 -8.79
C ASP A 152 0.35 -12.47 -9.41
N HIS A 153 1.35 -13.21 -8.91
CA HIS A 153 1.65 -14.55 -9.40
C HIS A 153 0.63 -15.59 -8.93
N ALA A 154 -0.21 -15.31 -7.94
CA ALA A 154 -1.38 -16.12 -7.60
C ALA A 154 -2.58 -15.89 -8.54
N GLY A 155 -2.45 -15.00 -9.54
CA GLY A 155 -3.48 -14.70 -10.53
C GLY A 155 -4.35 -13.50 -10.18
N PHE A 156 -4.03 -12.78 -9.10
CA PHE A 156 -4.73 -11.57 -8.71
C PHE A 156 -3.95 -10.34 -9.19
N HIS A 157 -4.12 -10.02 -10.46
CA HIS A 157 -3.45 -8.88 -11.08
C HIS A 157 -4.03 -7.54 -10.61
N LYS A 158 -3.36 -6.45 -10.96
CA LYS A 158 -3.87 -5.09 -10.74
C LYS A 158 -5.28 -4.96 -11.34
N GLY A 159 -6.17 -4.28 -10.62
CA GLY A 159 -7.56 -4.11 -11.02
C GLY A 159 -8.46 -5.35 -10.79
N PHE A 160 -7.92 -6.47 -10.30
CA PHE A 160 -8.72 -7.67 -10.01
C PHE A 160 -9.94 -7.36 -9.13
N ARG A 161 -11.09 -7.90 -9.54
CA ARG A 161 -12.35 -7.89 -8.80
C ARG A 161 -12.97 -9.27 -8.85
N ILE A 162 -13.65 -9.63 -7.77
CA ILE A 162 -14.52 -10.81 -7.77
C ILE A 162 -15.75 -10.46 -8.61
N VAL A 163 -16.10 -11.34 -9.54
CA VAL A 163 -17.28 -11.21 -10.40
C VAL A 163 -18.24 -12.33 -10.06
N GLU A 164 -19.46 -11.99 -9.65
CA GLU A 164 -20.53 -12.93 -9.37
C GLU A 164 -21.74 -12.58 -10.22
N ASN A 165 -22.30 -13.57 -10.92
CA ASN A 165 -23.45 -13.39 -11.82
C ASN A 165 -23.26 -12.24 -12.84
N GLY A 166 -22.04 -12.07 -13.35
CA GLY A 166 -21.69 -11.01 -14.30
C GLY A 166 -21.51 -9.62 -13.70
N LYS A 167 -21.66 -9.46 -12.38
CA LYS A 167 -21.48 -8.19 -11.68
C LYS A 167 -20.16 -8.17 -10.89
N SER A 168 -19.37 -7.12 -11.10
CA SER A 168 -18.14 -6.90 -10.33
C SER A 168 -18.44 -6.43 -8.91
N SER A 169 -17.69 -6.96 -7.94
CA SER A 169 -17.71 -6.50 -6.55
C SER A 169 -17.35 -5.00 -6.46
N PRO A 170 -17.94 -4.25 -5.51
CA PRO A 170 -17.53 -2.87 -5.24
C PRO A 170 -16.16 -2.79 -4.54
N ALA A 171 -15.56 -3.90 -4.10
CA ALA A 171 -14.18 -3.97 -3.66
C ALA A 171 -13.29 -4.55 -4.77
N GLY A 172 -12.06 -4.02 -4.91
CA GLY A 172 -11.08 -4.54 -5.88
C GLY A 172 -9.64 -4.28 -5.48
N LEU A 173 -8.70 -4.95 -6.15
CA LEU A 173 -7.30 -4.56 -6.09
C LEU A 173 -7.08 -3.26 -6.86
N SER A 174 -6.12 -2.45 -6.43
CA SER A 174 -5.76 -1.23 -7.14
C SER A 174 -5.32 -1.55 -8.58
N SER A 175 -5.69 -0.68 -9.54
CA SER A 175 -5.24 -0.73 -10.95
C SER A 175 -3.77 -0.33 -11.05
N LEU A 176 -3.24 0.33 -10.01
CA LEU A 176 -1.88 0.85 -9.93
C LEU A 176 -0.96 -0.06 -9.11
N HIS A 177 -1.48 -0.65 -8.03
CA HIS A 177 -0.67 -1.43 -7.10
C HIS A 177 -1.40 -2.61 -6.43
N THR A 178 -0.99 -3.83 -6.75
CA THR A 178 -1.61 -5.08 -6.31
C THR A 178 -1.78 -5.25 -4.78
N LEU A 179 -0.99 -4.54 -3.96
CA LEU A 179 -1.13 -4.61 -2.50
C LEU A 179 -2.28 -3.78 -1.93
N ALA A 180 -2.81 -2.82 -2.69
CA ALA A 180 -3.88 -1.97 -2.20
C ALA A 180 -5.24 -2.61 -2.51
N LEU A 181 -5.97 -2.98 -1.46
CA LEU A 181 -7.41 -3.25 -1.55
C LEU A 181 -8.14 -1.91 -1.52
N THR A 182 -9.01 -1.71 -2.49
CA THR A 182 -9.64 -0.42 -2.79
C THR A 182 -11.16 -0.54 -2.75
N ASN A 183 -11.79 0.49 -2.18
CA ASN A 183 -13.22 0.73 -2.33
C ASN A 183 -13.46 1.36 -3.71
N ARG A 184 -14.08 0.60 -4.61
CA ARG A 184 -14.39 0.99 -5.99
C ARG A 184 -15.77 1.63 -6.10
N ASN A 185 -16.09 2.45 -5.10
CA ASN A 185 -17.37 3.06 -4.77
C ASN A 185 -18.35 2.14 -4.01
N ASN A 186 -18.75 2.61 -2.83
CA ASN A 186 -19.74 1.99 -1.94
C ASN A 186 -19.42 0.55 -1.48
N ALA A 187 -18.15 0.15 -1.48
CA ALA A 187 -17.74 -1.11 -0.87
C ALA A 187 -18.06 -1.11 0.63
N THR A 188 -18.70 -2.18 1.08
CA THR A 188 -18.88 -2.45 2.51
C THR A 188 -17.62 -3.11 3.08
N SER A 189 -17.53 -3.18 4.42
CA SER A 189 -16.49 -3.98 5.07
C SER A 189 -16.54 -5.45 4.67
N SER A 190 -17.72 -5.99 4.39
CA SER A 190 -17.91 -7.37 3.95
C SER A 190 -17.30 -7.61 2.57
N ASP A 191 -17.46 -6.67 1.62
CA ASP A 191 -16.87 -6.78 0.28
C ASP A 191 -15.34 -6.81 0.35
N VAL A 192 -14.75 -5.91 1.13
CA VAL A 192 -13.29 -5.86 1.36
C VAL A 192 -12.81 -7.13 2.06
N LEU A 193 -13.58 -7.66 3.02
CA LEU A 193 -13.22 -8.88 3.74
C LEU A 193 -13.22 -10.10 2.83
N VAL A 194 -14.24 -10.24 1.97
CA VAL A 194 -14.32 -11.33 0.99
C VAL A 194 -13.14 -11.25 0.03
N LEU A 195 -12.82 -10.06 -0.48
CA LEU A 195 -11.65 -9.86 -1.34
C LEU A 195 -10.34 -10.24 -0.63
N ALA A 196 -10.16 -9.81 0.62
CA ALA A 196 -8.97 -10.15 1.41
C ALA A 196 -8.82 -11.67 1.62
N LYS A 197 -9.91 -12.36 1.98
CA LYS A 197 -9.91 -13.82 2.17
C LYS A 197 -9.60 -14.56 0.87
N THR A 198 -10.16 -14.12 -0.25
CA THR A 198 -9.89 -14.68 -1.58
C THR A 198 -8.40 -14.58 -1.92
N VAL A 199 -7.79 -13.42 -1.70
CA VAL A 199 -6.35 -13.22 -1.95
C VAL A 199 -5.49 -14.06 -1.00
N ILE A 200 -5.79 -14.08 0.30
CA ILE A 200 -5.08 -14.91 1.29
C ILE A 200 -5.12 -16.39 0.88
N ASN A 201 -6.30 -16.89 0.54
CA ASN A 201 -6.50 -18.29 0.17
C ASN A 201 -5.78 -18.64 -1.13
N GLY A 202 -5.84 -17.78 -2.15
CA GLY A 202 -5.14 -18.04 -3.40
C GLY A 202 -3.62 -18.05 -3.25
N VAL A 203 -3.04 -17.13 -2.47
CA VAL A 203 -1.59 -17.14 -2.17
C VAL A 203 -1.21 -18.36 -1.34
N LYS A 204 -2.01 -18.73 -0.33
CA LYS A 204 -1.78 -19.93 0.48
C LYS A 204 -1.85 -21.21 -0.36
N ASN A 205 -2.83 -21.32 -1.25
CA ASN A 205 -2.99 -22.49 -2.11
C ASN A 205 -1.83 -22.62 -3.10
N LYS A 206 -1.35 -21.50 -3.65
CA LYS A 206 -0.28 -21.53 -4.66
C LYS A 206 1.13 -21.67 -4.07
N PHE A 207 1.40 -21.02 -2.93
CA PHE A 207 2.75 -20.90 -2.38
C PHE A 207 2.91 -21.46 -0.97
N GLY A 208 1.83 -21.94 -0.33
CA GLY A 208 1.86 -22.36 1.07
C GLY A 208 2.04 -21.21 2.07
N ILE A 209 1.96 -19.95 1.62
CA ILE A 209 2.19 -18.76 2.45
C ILE A 209 0.86 -18.12 2.83
N THR A 210 0.66 -17.90 4.13
CA THR A 210 -0.49 -17.12 4.63
C THR A 210 -0.09 -15.65 4.74
N LEU A 211 -0.76 -14.78 3.98
CA LEU A 211 -0.58 -13.34 4.10
C LEU A 211 -1.23 -12.80 5.37
N VAL A 212 -0.59 -11.80 6.00
CA VAL A 212 -1.07 -11.15 7.22
C VAL A 212 -1.48 -9.73 6.89
N PRO A 213 -2.72 -9.30 7.22
CA PRO A 213 -3.14 -7.92 7.02
C PRO A 213 -2.31 -6.94 7.86
N GLU A 214 -1.96 -5.79 7.27
CA GLU A 214 -1.40 -4.62 7.95
C GLU A 214 -2.47 -3.75 8.62
N PRO A 215 -3.65 -3.50 8.01
CA PRO A 215 -4.69 -2.71 8.65
C PRO A 215 -5.26 -3.38 9.91
N VAL A 216 -5.65 -2.55 10.88
CA VAL A 216 -6.38 -3.02 12.06
C VAL A 216 -7.81 -3.35 11.68
N LEU A 217 -8.20 -4.61 11.89
CA LEU A 217 -9.55 -5.09 11.67
C LEU A 217 -10.38 -4.94 12.95
N ILE A 218 -11.46 -4.16 12.88
CA ILE A 218 -12.36 -3.90 14.01
C ILE A 218 -13.67 -4.68 13.79
N GLY A 219 -13.98 -5.62 14.69
CA GLY A 219 -15.22 -6.41 14.63
C GLY A 219 -15.30 -7.43 13.49
N ILE A 220 -14.22 -7.65 12.74
CA ILE A 220 -14.14 -8.60 11.62
C ILE A 220 -12.82 -9.39 11.66
N SER A 221 -12.78 -10.56 11.01
CA SER A 221 -11.61 -11.44 10.94
C SER A 221 -11.40 -11.99 9.53
N VAL A 222 -10.16 -11.95 9.05
CA VAL A 222 -9.72 -12.62 7.81
C VAL A 222 -9.36 -14.09 8.01
N ASN A 223 -9.20 -14.52 9.27
CA ASN A 223 -9.05 -15.93 9.63
C ASN A 223 -10.40 -16.65 9.59
#